data_AF-A0A8T5AY87-F1
#
_entry.id   AF-A0A8T5AY87-F1
#
_cell.length_a   1.000
_cell.length_b   1.000
_cell.length_c   1.000
_cell.angle_alpha   90.00
_cell.angle_beta   90.00
_cell.angle_gamma   90.00
#
_symmetry.space_group_name_H-M   'P 1'
#
loop_
_entity.id
_entity.type
_entity.pdbx_description
1 polymer ?
#
loop_
_entity_poly.entity_id
_entity_poly.type
_entity_poly.pdbx_seq_one_letter_code
_entity_poly.pdbx_strand_id
1 'polypeptide(L)'
;MSLEDIINKIISERPELTKEEILKIIKKREKNAKGFLTPESAALSLAADLGITLDVSFKREVNVKDLVSGLNDVTISGRIINVSPLKKFSRQDGREGARRTIYIADKTGIVKAVL
;
A
#
# COMPACT_ATOMS: atom_id res chain seq x y z
N MET A 1 10.10 0.69 -1.90
CA MET A 1 11.24 0.23 -2.73
C MET A 1 10.97 0.60 -4.18
N SER A 2 11.98 1.12 -4.87
CA SER A 2 11.91 1.36 -6.31
C SER A 2 12.10 0.06 -7.09
N LEU A 3 11.74 0.04 -8.37
CA LEU A 3 12.01 -1.07 -9.28
C LEU A 3 13.51 -1.42 -9.31
N GLU A 4 14.36 -0.39 -9.33
CA GLU A 4 15.82 -0.55 -9.39
C GLU A 4 16.37 -1.25 -8.13
N ASP A 5 15.85 -0.89 -6.95
CA ASP A 5 16.23 -1.52 -5.68
C ASP A 5 15.89 -3.01 -5.68
N ILE A 6 14.71 -3.37 -6.19
CA ILE A 6 14.26 -4.76 -6.31
C ILE A 6 15.19 -5.54 -7.25
N ILE A 7 15.50 -4.98 -8.43
CA ILE A 7 16.37 -5.63 -9.41
C ILE A 7 17.78 -5.84 -8.84
N ASN A 8 18.36 -4.82 -8.21
CA ASN A 8 19.69 -4.92 -7.60
C ASN A 8 19.73 -5.98 -6.51
N LYS A 9 18.65 -6.08 -5.71
CA LYS A 9 18.54 -7.11 -4.68
C LYS A 9 18.42 -8.51 -5.27
N ILE A 10 17.65 -8.68 -6.35
CA ILE A 10 17.58 -9.96 -7.09
C ILE A 10 18.96 -10.37 -7.61
N ILE A 11 19.68 -9.46 -8.27
CA ILE A 11 21.03 -9.75 -8.81
C ILE A 11 22.00 -10.12 -7.68
N SER A 12 21.89 -9.47 -6.51
CA SER A 12 22.78 -9.76 -5.38
C SER A 12 22.61 -11.16 -4.79
N GLU A 13 21.40 -11.72 -4.84
CA GLU A 13 21.12 -13.08 -4.33
C GLU A 13 21.13 -14.15 -5.42
N ARG A 14 20.97 -13.74 -6.68
CA ARG A 14 20.94 -14.59 -7.88
C ARG A 14 21.91 -14.05 -8.95
N PRO A 15 23.23 -14.13 -8.71
CA PRO A 15 24.24 -13.62 -9.64
C PRO A 15 24.25 -14.32 -11.00
N GLU A 16 23.59 -15.47 -11.13
CA GLU A 16 23.37 -16.18 -12.39
C GLU A 16 22.41 -15.44 -13.34
N LEU A 17 21.62 -14.49 -12.84
CA LEU A 17 20.68 -13.71 -13.64
C LEU A 17 21.25 -12.35 -14.00
N THR A 18 21.26 -12.03 -15.28
CA THR A 18 21.63 -10.70 -15.75
C THR A 18 20.45 -9.72 -15.59
N LYS A 19 20.77 -8.42 -15.47
CA LYS A 19 19.77 -7.35 -15.42
C LYS A 19 18.82 -7.39 -16.62
N GLU A 20 19.34 -7.71 -17.81
CA GLU A 20 18.56 -7.78 -19.05
C GLU A 20 17.54 -8.93 -19.01
N GLU A 21 17.94 -10.10 -18.52
CA GLU A 21 17.05 -11.25 -18.35
C GLU A 21 15.94 -10.97 -17.33
N ILE A 22 16.30 -10.38 -16.19
CA ILE A 22 15.34 -9.97 -15.16
C ILE A 22 14.30 -9.01 -15.73
N LEU A 23 14.74 -7.96 -16.45
CA LEU A 23 13.85 -7.00 -17.09
C LEU A 23 12.93 -7.66 -18.13
N LYS A 24 13.44 -8.62 -18.90
CA LYS A 24 12.65 -9.37 -19.88
C LYS A 24 11.55 -10.19 -19.21
N ILE A 25 11.86 -10.83 -18.08
CA ILE A 25 10.88 -11.60 -17.29
C ILE A 25 9.82 -10.66 -16.70
N ILE A 26 10.23 -9.53 -16.11
CA ILE A 26 9.32 -8.54 -15.51
C ILE A 26 8.34 -8.00 -16.57
N LYS A 27 8.84 -7.55 -17.73
CA LYS A 27 8.00 -7.06 -18.84
C LYS A 27 7.01 -8.12 -19.33
N LYS A 28 7.43 -9.39 -19.37
CA LYS A 28 6.53 -10.50 -19.74
C LYS A 28 5.41 -10.66 -18.73
N ARG A 29 5.70 -10.58 -17.42
CA ARG A 29 4.70 -10.66 -16.34
C ARG A 29 3.71 -9.49 -16.40
N GLU A 30 4.22 -8.26 -16.57
CA GLU A 30 3.41 -7.05 -16.71
C GLU A 30 2.40 -7.18 -17.87
N LYS A 31 2.90 -7.59 -19.04
CA LYS A 31 2.07 -7.80 -20.24
C LYS A 31 1.02 -8.90 -20.03
N ASN A 32 1.40 -10.00 -19.39
CA ASN A 32 0.48 -11.11 -19.11
C ASN A 32 -0.61 -10.73 -18.12
N ALA A 33 -0.31 -9.83 -17.19
CA ALA A 33 -1.27 -9.35 -16.20
C ALA A 33 -2.21 -8.27 -16.75
N LYS A 34 -2.22 -7.96 -18.06
CA LYS A 34 -3.18 -7.06 -18.71
C LYS A 34 -3.39 -5.71 -17.98
N GLY A 35 -2.33 -5.16 -17.38
CA GLY A 35 -2.38 -3.89 -16.66
C GLY A 35 -2.72 -3.98 -15.17
N PHE A 36 -2.93 -5.18 -14.62
CA PHE A 36 -3.12 -5.38 -13.17
C PHE A 36 -1.82 -5.35 -12.38
N LEU A 37 -0.67 -5.43 -13.04
CA LEU A 37 0.64 -5.33 -12.40
C LEU A 37 1.37 -4.07 -12.87
N THR A 38 1.87 -3.32 -11.90
CA THR A 38 2.94 -2.34 -12.10
C THR A 38 4.30 -3.05 -12.30
N PRO A 39 5.30 -2.39 -12.91
CA PRO A 39 6.65 -2.94 -13.02
C PRO A 39 7.23 -3.37 -11.67
N GLU A 40 7.02 -2.58 -10.62
CA GLU A 40 7.49 -2.90 -9.26
C GLU A 40 6.82 -4.17 -8.72
N SER A 41 5.49 -4.28 -8.84
CA SER A 41 4.78 -5.48 -8.40
C SER A 41 5.16 -6.73 -9.19
N ALA A 42 5.45 -6.58 -10.49
CA ALA A 42 5.94 -7.68 -11.31
C ALA A 42 7.35 -8.12 -10.89
N ALA A 43 8.21 -7.18 -10.51
CA ALA A 43 9.54 -7.45 -9.97
C ALA A 43 9.48 -8.15 -8.60
N LEU A 44 8.57 -7.73 -7.71
CA LEU A 44 8.35 -8.40 -6.42
C LEU A 44 7.83 -9.82 -6.60
N SER A 45 6.91 -10.03 -7.54
CA SER A 45 6.42 -11.36 -7.89
C SER A 45 7.57 -12.25 -8.36
N LEU A 46 8.52 -11.72 -9.15
CA LEU A 46 9.71 -12.46 -9.55
C LEU A 46 10.62 -12.77 -8.34
N ALA A 47 10.87 -11.79 -7.47
CA ALA A 47 11.67 -12.00 -6.27
C ALA A 47 11.08 -13.08 -5.36
N ALA A 48 9.76 -13.09 -5.18
CA ALA A 48 9.05 -14.10 -4.40
C ALA A 48 9.21 -15.50 -4.99
N ASP A 49 9.09 -15.66 -6.31
CA ASP A 49 9.30 -16.94 -6.99
C ASP A 49 10.75 -17.45 -6.86
N LEU A 50 11.72 -16.54 -6.71
CA LEU A 50 13.13 -16.86 -6.48
C LEU A 50 13.47 -17.13 -5.00
N GLY A 51 12.48 -17.00 -4.11
CA GLY A 51 12.62 -17.20 -2.67
C GLY A 51 13.26 -16.02 -1.93
N ILE A 52 13.34 -14.84 -2.54
CA ILE A 52 14.01 -13.67 -1.99
C ILE A 52 13.03 -12.89 -1.12
N THR A 53 13.32 -12.78 0.17
CA THR A 53 12.54 -11.96 1.10
C THR A 53 12.98 -10.50 0.99
N LEU A 54 12.06 -9.64 0.58
CA LEU A 54 12.29 -8.21 0.50
C LEU A 54 11.57 -7.53 1.66
N ASP A 55 12.29 -6.70 2.41
CA ASP A 55 11.71 -5.88 3.47
C ASP A 55 11.00 -4.68 2.84
N VAL A 56 9.85 -4.95 2.23
CA VAL A 56 9.06 -3.96 1.51
C VAL A 56 8.13 -3.22 2.49
N SER A 57 8.59 -2.08 3.01
CA SER A 57 7.66 -1.11 3.58
C SER A 57 6.88 -0.45 2.43
N PHE A 58 5.80 -1.07 1.98
CA PHE A 58 4.82 -0.44 1.09
C PHE A 58 4.06 0.64 1.85
N LYS A 59 4.66 1.83 1.96
CA LYS A 59 3.89 3.03 2.24
C LYS A 59 3.84 3.85 0.95
N ARG A 60 3.05 3.37 -0.03
CA ARG A 60 2.51 4.29 -1.03
C ARG A 60 1.49 5.13 -0.29
N GLU A 61 1.93 6.29 0.20
CA GLU A 61 1.02 7.26 0.80
C GLU A 61 0.05 7.74 -0.29
N VAL A 62 -1.23 7.49 -0.06
CA VAL A 62 -2.33 7.98 -0.89
C VAL A 62 -2.75 9.33 -0.33
N ASN A 63 -2.94 10.33 -1.20
CA ASN A 63 -3.47 11.62 -0.74
C ASN A 63 -4.97 11.50 -0.46
N VAL A 64 -5.46 12.33 0.44
CA VAL A 64 -6.88 12.37 0.83
C VAL A 64 -7.81 12.56 -0.37
N LYS A 65 -7.46 13.42 -1.33
CA LYS A 65 -8.29 13.67 -2.53
C LYS A 65 -8.46 12.43 -3.42
N ASP A 66 -7.54 11.47 -3.34
CA ASP A 66 -7.48 10.29 -4.20
C ASP A 66 -8.21 9.09 -3.56
N LEU A 67 -8.73 9.26 -2.33
CA LEU A 67 -9.56 8.26 -1.67
C LEU A 67 -10.90 8.11 -2.40
N VAL A 68 -11.17 6.91 -2.89
CA VAL A 68 -12.44 6.53 -3.51
C VAL A 68 -12.98 5.25 -2.89
N SER A 69 -14.31 5.09 -2.91
CA SER A 69 -14.97 3.88 -2.44
C SER A 69 -14.47 2.65 -3.20
N GLY A 70 -14.24 1.55 -2.48
CA GLY A 70 -13.78 0.28 -3.04
C GLY A 70 -12.26 0.08 -3.02
N LEU A 71 -11.47 1.10 -2.68
CA LEU A 71 -10.05 0.90 -2.35
C LEU A 71 -9.92 0.04 -1.08
N ASN A 72 -8.95 -0.87 -1.10
CA ASN A 72 -8.57 -1.70 0.05
C ASN A 72 -7.09 -1.42 0.40
N ASP A 73 -6.74 -1.62 1.67
CA ASP A 73 -5.38 -1.50 2.20
C ASP A 73 -4.67 -0.17 1.85
N VAL A 74 -5.27 0.94 2.30
CA VAL A 74 -4.79 2.29 2.00
C VAL A 74 -4.05 2.88 3.19
N THR A 75 -2.86 3.42 2.94
CA THR A 75 -2.10 4.22 3.91
C THR A 75 -2.18 5.70 3.52
N ILE A 76 -2.60 6.55 4.45
CA ILE A 76 -2.55 8.01 4.31
C ILE A 76 -1.66 8.62 5.39
N SER A 77 -1.13 9.81 5.12
CA SER A 77 -0.38 10.60 6.08
C SER A 77 -0.95 12.01 6.13
N GLY A 78 -1.19 12.53 7.33
CA GLY A 78 -1.83 13.82 7.51
C GLY A 78 -1.79 14.30 8.96
N ARG A 79 -2.16 15.56 9.16
CA ARG A 79 -2.27 16.20 10.48
C ARG A 79 -3.68 16.01 11.04
N ILE A 80 -3.78 15.60 12.30
CA ILE A 80 -5.06 15.64 13.01
C ILE A 80 -5.40 17.11 13.27
N ILE A 81 -6.52 17.58 12.71
CA ILE A 81 -6.98 18.97 12.86
C ILE A 81 -8.15 19.09 13.83
N ASN A 82 -8.85 17.99 14.12
CA ASN A 82 -9.92 17.98 15.12
C ASN A 82 -10.13 16.58 15.70
N VAL A 83 -10.40 16.52 17.01
CA VAL A 83 -10.81 15.32 17.72
C VAL A 83 -12.12 15.61 18.45
N SER A 84 -13.19 14.92 18.08
CA SER A 84 -14.48 15.09 18.73
C SER A 84 -14.53 14.44 20.12
N PRO A 85 -15.41 14.89 21.03
CA PRO A 85 -15.67 14.20 22.28
C PRO A 85 -16.13 12.75 22.08
N LEU A 86 -15.88 11.90 23.08
CA LEU A 86 -16.37 10.52 23.09
C LEU A 86 -17.89 10.52 23.13
N LYS A 87 -18.54 9.78 22.21
CA LYS A 87 -19.99 9.60 22.21
C LYS A 87 -20.33 8.15 22.53
N LYS A 88 -21.10 7.95 23.59
CA LYS A 88 -21.61 6.62 23.97
C LYS A 88 -22.94 6.32 23.28
N PHE A 89 -23.22 5.06 23.01
CA PHE A 89 -24.47 4.59 22.40
C PHE A 89 -24.82 3.18 22.88
N SER A 90 -26.11 2.86 22.92
CA SER A 90 -26.57 1.50 23.26
C SER A 90 -26.56 0.61 22.00
N ARG A 91 -26.02 -0.59 22.14
CA ARG A 91 -26.05 -1.64 21.11
C ARG A 91 -27.36 -2.43 21.22
N GLN A 92 -27.68 -3.18 20.16
CA GLN A 92 -28.88 -4.03 20.12
C GLN A 92 -28.88 -5.13 21.20
N ASP A 93 -27.69 -5.57 21.62
CA ASP A 93 -27.50 -6.56 22.70
C ASP A 93 -27.53 -5.94 24.12
N GLY A 94 -27.89 -4.67 24.24
CA GLY A 94 -27.96 -3.93 25.51
C GLY A 94 -26.60 -3.46 26.04
N ARG A 95 -25.48 -3.79 25.37
CA ARG A 95 -24.15 -3.31 25.79
C ARG A 95 -23.93 -1.85 25.39
N GLU A 96 -23.07 -1.17 26.13
CA GLU A 96 -22.64 0.19 25.80
C GLU A 96 -21.51 0.14 24.76
N GLY A 97 -21.70 0.84 23.65
CA GLY A 97 -20.67 1.17 22.69
C GLY A 97 -20.19 2.61 22.88
N ALA A 98 -18.97 2.90 22.44
CA ALA A 98 -18.48 4.26 22.34
C ALA A 98 -17.90 4.47 20.95
N ARG A 99 -18.01 5.70 20.44
CA ARG A 99 -17.39 6.13 19.20
C ARG A 99 -16.70 7.47 19.38
N ARG A 100 -15.66 7.70 18.58
CA ARG A 100 -15.01 9.01 18.45
C ARG A 100 -14.81 9.33 16.98
N THR A 101 -14.85 10.61 16.65
CA THR A 101 -14.54 11.07 15.30
C THR A 101 -13.26 11.88 15.33
N ILE A 102 -12.38 11.63 14.38
CA ILE A 102 -11.19 12.43 14.12
C ILE A 102 -11.24 12.96 12.69
N TYR A 103 -10.65 14.14 12.50
CA TYR A 103 -10.48 14.78 11.20
C TYR A 103 -8.99 14.88 10.89
N ILE A 104 -8.59 14.29 9.77
CA ILE A 104 -7.20 14.22 9.31
C ILE A 104 -7.11 15.05 8.03
N ALA A 105 -6.14 15.96 7.96
CA ALA A 105 -5.91 16.83 6.82
C ALA A 105 -4.52 16.60 6.22
N ASP A 106 -4.45 16.60 4.89
CA ASP A 106 -3.19 16.68 4.14
C ASP A 106 -3.20 17.91 3.22
N LYS A 107 -2.26 18.00 2.28
CA LYS A 107 -2.18 19.12 1.32
C LYS A 107 -3.34 19.14 0.31
N THR A 108 -4.11 18.06 0.21
CA THR A 108 -5.12 17.82 -0.82
C THR A 108 -6.55 17.85 -0.31
N GLY A 109 -6.77 17.60 0.98
CA GLY A 109 -8.11 17.65 1.56
C GLY A 109 -8.18 17.24 3.02
N ILE A 110 -9.41 17.03 3.48
CA ILE A 110 -9.73 16.60 4.84
C ILE A 110 -10.57 15.32 4.76
N VAL A 111 -10.18 14.30 5.51
CA VAL A 111 -10.94 13.06 5.68
C VAL A 111 -11.39 12.89 7.12
N LYS A 112 -12.60 12.34 7.28
CA LYS A 112 -13.18 11.98 8.57
C LYS A 112 -12.99 10.49 8.83
N ALA A 113 -12.42 10.13 9.98
CA ALA A 113 -12.36 8.75 10.45
C ALA A 113 -13.20 8.58 11.73
N VAL A 114 -13.91 7.46 11.82
CA VAL A 114 -14.73 7.08 12.98
C VAL A 114 -14.07 5.87 13.64
N LEU A 115 -13.78 6.01 14.93
CA LEU A 115 -13.19 5.00 15.81
C LEU A 115 -14.25 4.46 16.78
#